data_AF-A0A5J4PTX4-F1
#
_entry.id   AF-A0A5J4PTX4-F1
#
_cell.length_a   1.000
_cell.length_b   1.000
_cell.length_c   1.000
_cell.angle_alpha   90.00
_cell.angle_beta   90.00
_cell.angle_gamma   90.00
#
_symmetry.space_group_name_H-M   'P 1'
#
loop_
_entity.id
_entity.type
_entity.pdbx_description
1 polymer ?
#
loop_
_entity_poly.entity_id
_entity_poly.type
_entity_poly.pdbx_seq_one_letter_code
_entity_poly.pdbx_strand_id
1 'polypeptide(L)'
;MRKLSYLTLILIACLSACESKNSQKAPLQNLTQYVDPYIGTGDHGHVFVGADVPFGFVQLGPTNISEGWDWSSGYHISDSTIFGFTHTHLNGTGIGDLCDISFMPVIGNVKLAKGVASDPNSGMYSLFNRHTETVKAGYYAVHLNRYHIDVELTATKRVGFHKYVFPASEQAKVIIDLKSKLNWDAPVDTYLVLEDESTVSGYRHSKGWANN
;
A
#
# COMPACT_ATOMS: atom_id res chain seq x y z
N MET A 1 -38.12 -68.17 0.76
CA MET A 1 -36.91 -67.73 1.49
C MET A 1 -35.84 -67.06 0.62
N ARG A 2 -35.57 -67.51 -0.63
CA ARG A 2 -34.57 -66.87 -1.51
C ARG A 2 -34.86 -65.42 -1.94
N LYS A 3 -36.13 -65.03 -2.14
CA LYS A 3 -36.51 -63.66 -2.58
C LYS A 3 -36.29 -62.58 -1.50
N LEU A 4 -36.32 -62.94 -0.22
CA LEU A 4 -36.09 -61.99 0.88
C LEU A 4 -34.61 -61.62 1.00
N SER A 5 -33.69 -62.52 0.62
CA SER A 5 -32.23 -62.32 0.65
C SER A 5 -31.74 -61.27 -0.37
N TYR A 6 -32.37 -61.21 -1.54
CA TYR A 6 -32.00 -60.22 -2.58
C TYR A 6 -32.44 -58.80 -2.22
N LEU A 7 -33.55 -58.65 -1.49
CA LEU A 7 -34.05 -57.35 -1.06
C LEU A 7 -33.14 -56.73 0.02
N THR A 8 -32.61 -57.55 0.94
CA THR A 8 -31.63 -57.10 1.94
C THR A 8 -30.29 -56.72 1.31
N LEU A 9 -29.84 -57.44 0.28
CA LEU A 9 -28.58 -57.13 -0.42
C LEU A 9 -28.65 -55.78 -1.17
N ILE A 10 -29.81 -55.49 -1.80
CA ILE A 10 -30.03 -54.22 -2.52
C ILE A 10 -30.13 -53.04 -1.54
N LEU A 11 -30.75 -53.23 -0.37
CA LEU A 11 -30.88 -52.18 0.65
C LEU A 11 -29.52 -51.79 1.26
N ILE A 12 -28.61 -52.76 1.46
CA ILE A 12 -27.25 -52.52 1.95
C ILE A 12 -26.41 -51.78 0.89
N ALA A 13 -26.56 -52.13 -0.40
CA ALA A 13 -25.87 -51.44 -1.49
C ALA A 13 -26.32 -49.98 -1.66
N CYS A 14 -27.61 -49.67 -1.41
CA CYS A 14 -28.11 -48.30 -1.44
C CYS A 14 -27.62 -47.45 -0.26
N LEU A 15 -27.40 -48.05 0.92
CA LEU A 15 -26.89 -47.33 2.09
C LEU A 15 -25.40 -46.96 1.96
N SER A 16 -24.59 -47.80 1.30
CA SER A 16 -23.17 -47.49 1.02
C SER A 16 -22.99 -46.44 -0.09
N ALA A 17 -23.99 -46.19 -0.93
CA ALA A 17 -23.93 -45.15 -1.97
C ALA A 17 -24.23 -43.74 -1.46
N CYS A 18 -24.73 -43.61 -0.21
CA CYS A 18 -25.02 -42.33 0.45
C CYS A 18 -23.92 -41.86 1.39
N GLU A 19 -22.71 -42.44 1.34
CA GLU A 19 -21.55 -41.77 1.94
C GLU A 19 -21.26 -40.49 1.16
N SER A 20 -21.81 -39.38 1.67
CA SER A 20 -21.38 -38.04 1.30
C SER A 20 -19.87 -38.00 1.50
N LYS A 21 -19.09 -38.05 0.42
CA LYS A 21 -17.67 -37.72 0.45
C LYS A 21 -17.60 -36.31 1.00
N ASN A 22 -17.30 -36.21 2.30
CA ASN A 22 -16.99 -34.98 2.96
C ASN A 22 -15.67 -34.54 2.33
N SER A 23 -15.77 -33.82 1.22
CA SER A 23 -14.62 -33.28 0.50
C SER A 23 -14.04 -32.23 1.43
N GLN A 24 -13.11 -32.67 2.27
CA GLN A 24 -12.26 -31.77 3.02
C GLN A 24 -11.54 -30.95 1.96
N LYS A 25 -11.99 -29.70 1.75
CA LYS A 25 -11.24 -28.73 0.96
C LYS A 25 -9.83 -28.74 1.52
N ALA A 26 -8.86 -29.09 0.67
CA ALA A 26 -7.46 -28.98 1.03
C ALA A 26 -7.24 -27.58 1.63
N PRO A 27 -6.50 -27.46 2.74
CA PRO A 27 -6.25 -26.16 3.33
C PRO A 27 -5.67 -25.23 2.26
N LEU A 28 -6.22 -24.02 2.15
CA LEU A 28 -5.72 -23.02 1.21
C LEU A 28 -4.23 -22.83 1.45
N GLN A 29 -3.41 -23.16 0.44
CA GLN A 29 -1.98 -22.95 0.53
C GLN A 29 -1.70 -21.45 0.56
N ASN A 30 -1.04 -20.98 1.61
CA ASN A 30 -0.66 -19.57 1.74
C ASN A 30 0.54 -19.28 0.81
N LEU A 31 0.31 -19.14 -0.48
CA LEU A 31 1.39 -18.87 -1.45
C LEU A 31 1.96 -17.46 -1.31
N THR A 32 1.18 -16.51 -0.79
CA THR A 32 1.62 -15.13 -0.59
C THR A 32 2.80 -15.00 0.37
N GLN A 33 3.06 -16.00 1.22
CA GLN A 33 4.23 -16.01 2.11
C GLN A 33 5.57 -16.07 1.36
N TYR A 34 5.57 -16.49 0.09
CA TYR A 34 6.79 -16.58 -0.73
C TYR A 34 7.11 -15.30 -1.50
N VAL A 35 6.19 -14.33 -1.51
CA VAL A 35 6.42 -13.05 -2.17
C VAL A 35 7.27 -12.19 -1.25
N ASP A 36 8.43 -11.76 -1.74
CA ASP A 36 9.28 -10.77 -1.09
C ASP A 36 9.27 -9.46 -1.92
N PRO A 37 8.47 -8.46 -1.52
CA PRO A 37 8.40 -7.18 -2.22
C PRO A 37 9.67 -6.34 -2.16
N TYR A 38 10.66 -6.69 -1.33
CA TYR A 38 11.92 -5.95 -1.27
C TYR A 38 12.87 -6.28 -2.43
N ILE A 39 12.67 -7.41 -3.11
CA ILE A 39 13.49 -7.82 -4.25
C ILE A 39 13.35 -6.77 -5.37
N GLY A 40 14.47 -6.12 -5.72
CA GLY A 40 14.52 -5.08 -6.77
C GLY A 40 14.29 -3.65 -6.26
N THR A 41 14.19 -3.43 -4.96
CA THR A 41 14.04 -2.09 -4.35
C THR A 41 15.37 -1.35 -4.15
N GLY A 42 16.49 -2.03 -4.40
CA GLY A 42 17.83 -1.46 -4.41
C GLY A 42 18.47 -1.53 -5.78
N ASP A 43 19.72 -1.07 -5.85
CA ASP A 43 20.48 -0.92 -7.08
C ASP A 43 19.64 -0.21 -8.15
N HIS A 44 19.37 -0.87 -9.28
CA HIS A 44 18.67 -0.27 -10.43
C HIS A 44 17.37 -1.01 -10.77
N GLY A 45 16.77 -1.69 -9.79
CA GLY A 45 15.54 -2.46 -10.01
C GLY A 45 14.29 -1.59 -10.06
N HIS A 46 14.27 -0.49 -9.30
CA HIS A 46 13.18 0.48 -9.22
C HIS A 46 11.83 -0.15 -8.92
N VAL A 47 11.80 -1.20 -8.09
CA VAL A 47 10.55 -1.84 -7.70
C VAL A 47 9.78 -0.97 -6.72
N PHE A 48 8.46 -0.91 -6.90
CA PHE A 48 7.56 -0.26 -5.96
C PHE A 48 7.39 -1.10 -4.68
N VAL A 49 7.35 -0.41 -3.53
CA VAL A 49 7.01 -1.00 -2.23
C VAL A 49 5.69 -0.40 -1.75
N GLY A 50 4.73 -1.25 -1.41
CA GLY A 50 3.47 -0.83 -0.83
C GLY A 50 2.39 -1.88 -1.00
N ALA A 51 1.13 -1.48 -0.82
CA ALA A 51 -0.02 -2.32 -1.03
C ALA A 51 -0.65 -2.08 -2.41
N ASP A 52 -0.74 -3.17 -3.17
CA ASP A 52 -1.50 -3.26 -4.40
C ASP A 52 -2.18 -4.63 -4.52
N VAL A 53 -3.11 -4.75 -5.46
CA VAL A 53 -3.70 -6.02 -5.87
C VAL A 53 -3.34 -6.29 -7.32
N PRO A 54 -3.36 -7.55 -7.80
CA PRO A 54 -3.03 -7.85 -9.19
C PRO A 54 -3.82 -6.96 -10.17
N PHE A 55 -3.08 -6.20 -10.97
CA PHE A 55 -3.61 -5.25 -11.97
C PHE A 55 -4.50 -4.14 -11.37
N GLY A 56 -4.22 -3.73 -10.13
CA GLY A 56 -4.86 -2.60 -9.47
C GLY A 56 -4.41 -1.25 -10.04
N PHE A 57 -5.30 -0.27 -9.98
CA PHE A 57 -5.00 1.13 -10.31
C PHE A 57 -4.25 1.82 -9.17
N VAL A 58 -4.61 1.51 -7.92
CA VAL A 58 -3.96 2.08 -6.73
C VAL A 58 -2.75 1.24 -6.38
N GLN A 59 -1.58 1.89 -6.29
CA GLN A 59 -0.36 1.38 -5.69
C GLN A 59 -0.05 2.23 -4.46
N LEU A 60 -0.61 1.87 -3.31
CA LEU A 60 -0.55 2.69 -2.10
C LEU A 60 0.68 2.34 -1.28
N GLY A 61 1.65 3.25 -1.18
CA GLY A 61 2.91 2.98 -0.50
C GLY A 61 3.68 4.22 -0.08
N PRO A 62 4.78 4.05 0.68
CA PRO A 62 5.66 5.14 1.09
C PRO A 62 6.36 5.79 -0.11
N THR A 63 6.62 7.09 0.01
CA THR A 63 7.49 7.81 -0.92
C THR A 63 8.62 8.50 -0.16
N ASN A 64 9.87 8.27 -0.58
CA ASN A 64 11.06 8.82 0.06
C ASN A 64 11.32 10.28 -0.33
N ILE A 65 12.11 10.99 0.47
CA ILE A 65 12.53 12.34 0.10
C ILE A 65 13.45 12.32 -1.11
N SER A 66 14.35 11.35 -1.19
CA SER A 66 15.33 11.31 -2.27
C SER A 66 14.63 11.18 -3.63
N GLU A 67 15.28 11.77 -4.62
CA GLU A 67 14.85 11.83 -6.01
C GLU A 67 16.04 11.46 -6.89
N GLY A 68 15.77 11.11 -8.13
CA GLY A 68 16.74 10.64 -9.10
C GLY A 68 16.29 9.35 -9.76
N TRP A 69 17.16 8.84 -10.63
CA TRP A 69 16.88 7.66 -11.45
C TRP A 69 16.58 6.42 -10.61
N ASP A 70 17.37 6.17 -9.56
CA ASP A 70 17.21 5.01 -8.67
C ASP A 70 15.91 5.05 -7.84
N TRP A 71 15.31 6.25 -7.68
CA TRP A 71 14.04 6.46 -6.97
C TRP A 71 12.83 6.54 -7.92
N SER A 72 12.91 5.99 -9.13
CA SER A 72 11.81 6.10 -10.11
C SER A 72 10.46 5.55 -9.62
N SER A 73 10.46 4.59 -8.70
CA SER A 73 9.25 4.06 -8.05
C SER A 73 8.79 4.83 -6.82
N GLY A 74 9.52 5.88 -6.42
CA GLY A 74 9.28 6.62 -5.18
C GLY A 74 9.96 6.04 -3.95
N TYR A 75 10.58 4.86 -4.06
CA TYR A 75 11.22 4.18 -2.94
C TYR A 75 12.57 3.57 -3.35
N HIS A 76 13.56 3.66 -2.46
CA HIS A 76 14.81 2.92 -2.58
C HIS A 76 15.27 2.38 -1.22
N ILE A 77 15.80 1.16 -1.17
CA ILE A 77 16.15 0.46 0.08
C ILE A 77 17.26 1.13 0.90
N SER A 78 18.05 2.02 0.29
CA SER A 78 19.07 2.81 1.01
C SER A 78 18.49 4.03 1.74
N ASP A 79 17.25 4.43 1.45
CA ASP A 79 16.61 5.59 2.07
C ASP A 79 15.82 5.18 3.34
N SER A 80 15.78 6.09 4.31
CA SER A 80 15.09 5.93 5.59
C SER A 80 14.12 7.08 5.88
N THR A 81 13.75 7.87 4.86
CA THR A 81 12.79 8.98 4.93
C THR A 81 11.46 8.60 4.29
N ILE A 82 10.36 9.11 4.83
CA ILE A 82 9.03 9.04 4.22
C ILE A 82 8.42 10.43 4.30
N PHE A 83 8.16 11.08 3.17
CA PHE A 83 7.45 12.37 3.16
C PHE A 83 5.93 12.23 3.13
N GLY A 84 5.45 11.06 2.71
CA GLY A 84 4.03 10.72 2.67
C GLY A 84 3.80 9.36 2.02
N PHE A 85 2.53 8.98 1.97
CA PHE A 85 2.04 7.76 1.34
C PHE A 85 1.19 8.14 0.13
N THR A 86 1.71 7.91 -1.07
CA THR A 86 1.03 8.28 -2.31
C THR A 86 0.31 7.08 -2.92
N HIS A 87 -0.69 7.36 -3.76
CA HIS A 87 -1.63 6.33 -4.24
C HIS A 87 -1.27 5.73 -5.60
N THR A 88 -0.28 6.29 -6.28
CA THR A 88 0.11 5.89 -7.63
C THR A 88 1.63 5.85 -7.77
N HIS A 89 2.15 4.74 -8.28
CA HIS A 89 3.57 4.50 -8.45
C HIS A 89 3.84 3.66 -9.70
N LEU A 90 5.00 3.89 -10.31
CA LEU A 90 5.52 3.04 -11.38
C LEU A 90 6.44 1.97 -10.78
N ASN A 91 6.40 0.76 -11.35
CA ASN A 91 7.16 -0.39 -10.86
C ASN A 91 8.13 -0.87 -11.94
N GLY A 92 9.44 -0.68 -11.72
CA GLY A 92 10.51 -1.13 -12.61
C GLY A 92 10.79 -0.23 -13.81
N THR A 93 10.35 1.02 -13.79
CA THR A 93 10.56 1.97 -14.90
C THR A 93 11.92 2.67 -14.80
N GLY A 94 12.47 3.09 -15.95
CA GLY A 94 13.68 3.92 -15.99
C GLY A 94 13.43 5.43 -15.95
N ILE A 95 12.17 5.85 -15.78
CA ILE A 95 11.72 7.23 -15.66
C ILE A 95 10.63 7.26 -14.58
N GLY A 96 10.70 8.23 -13.67
CA GLY A 96 9.67 8.47 -12.66
C GLY A 96 8.56 9.39 -13.18
N ASP A 97 7.34 9.08 -12.79
CA ASP A 97 6.10 9.86 -12.97
C ASP A 97 5.12 9.40 -11.86
N LEU A 98 3.85 9.81 -11.91
CA LEU A 98 2.83 9.53 -10.89
C LEU A 98 3.11 10.27 -9.57
N CYS A 99 3.17 9.59 -8.41
CA CYS A 99 3.29 10.22 -7.09
C CYS A 99 2.06 11.07 -6.73
N ASP A 100 0.87 10.59 -7.10
CA ASP A 100 -0.38 11.31 -6.92
C ASP A 100 -0.97 11.08 -5.51
N ILE A 101 -1.61 12.14 -5.00
CA ILE A 101 -2.45 12.12 -3.79
C ILE A 101 -1.67 11.56 -2.57
N SER A 102 -0.88 12.44 -1.96
CA SER A 102 -0.10 12.08 -0.77
C SER A 102 -0.88 12.27 0.51
N PHE A 103 -0.81 11.29 1.41
CA PHE A 103 -1.28 11.41 2.78
C PHE A 103 -0.10 11.27 3.74
N MET A 104 -0.06 12.11 4.78
CA MET A 104 0.96 12.01 5.83
C MET A 104 0.33 12.24 7.21
N PRO A 105 0.30 11.23 8.10
CA PRO A 105 -0.12 11.42 9.48
C PRO A 105 1.02 12.08 10.28
N VAL A 106 0.68 13.11 11.05
CA VAL A 106 1.65 13.90 11.84
C VAL A 106 1.08 14.25 13.21
N ILE A 107 1.98 14.58 14.14
CA ILE A 107 1.62 15.24 15.40
C ILE A 107 2.34 16.57 15.48
N GLY A 108 1.58 17.60 15.85
CA GLY A 108 2.12 18.93 16.12
C GLY A 108 2.03 19.89 14.96
N ASN A 109 2.92 20.89 14.97
CA ASN A 109 3.04 21.88 13.91
C ASN A 109 4.21 21.50 13.01
N VAL A 110 3.91 21.26 11.74
CA VAL A 110 4.90 20.89 10.72
C VAL A 110 4.80 21.86 9.55
N LYS A 111 5.92 22.08 8.87
CA LYS A 111 5.93 22.85 7.62
C LYS A 111 5.29 21.98 6.53
N LEU A 112 4.31 22.54 5.82
CA LEU A 112 3.61 21.89 4.71
C LEU A 112 4.52 21.87 3.46
N ALA A 113 5.54 21.01 3.53
CA ALA A 113 6.50 20.76 2.48
C ALA A 113 7.07 19.36 2.67
N LYS A 114 7.55 18.75 1.59
CA LYS A 114 8.30 17.48 1.62
C LYS A 114 9.47 17.52 2.62
N GLY A 115 10.24 18.62 2.61
CA GLY A 115 11.43 18.81 3.43
C GLY A 115 12.70 18.27 2.77
N VAL A 116 13.81 18.34 3.49
CA VAL A 116 15.14 17.85 3.09
C VAL A 116 15.71 17.01 4.23
N ALA A 117 16.39 15.91 3.89
CA ALA A 117 16.86 14.94 4.87
C ALA A 117 17.83 15.52 5.92
N SER A 118 18.54 16.60 5.59
CA SER A 118 19.49 17.30 6.47
C SER A 118 18.84 18.19 7.53
N ASP A 119 17.55 18.51 7.40
CA ASP A 119 16.82 19.35 8.36
C ASP A 119 15.44 18.75 8.64
N PRO A 120 15.24 18.09 9.79
CA PRO A 120 13.95 17.50 10.15
C PRO A 120 12.83 18.54 10.28
N ASN A 121 13.13 19.82 10.50
CA ASN A 121 12.10 20.86 10.63
C ASN A 121 11.70 21.49 9.29
N SER A 122 12.37 21.12 8.19
CA SER A 122 12.13 21.70 6.87
C SER A 122 10.82 21.24 6.19
N GLY A 123 10.19 20.18 6.69
CA GLY A 123 8.97 19.60 6.12
C GLY A 123 8.25 18.62 7.04
N MET A 124 7.27 17.93 6.48
CA MET A 124 6.38 16.99 7.18
C MET A 124 6.91 15.54 7.24
N TYR A 125 8.05 15.25 6.60
CA TYR A 125 8.58 13.89 6.57
C TYR A 125 8.93 13.33 7.95
N SER A 126 8.98 11.99 8.01
CA SER A 126 9.52 11.25 9.14
C SER A 126 10.68 10.38 8.69
N LEU A 127 11.59 10.11 9.62
CA LEU A 127 12.47 8.96 9.51
C LEU A 127 11.70 7.69 9.92
N PHE A 128 12.16 6.55 9.44
CA PHE A 128 11.73 5.24 9.90
C PHE A 128 12.92 4.29 9.98
N ASN A 129 12.72 3.12 10.58
CA ASN A 129 13.73 2.05 10.58
C ASN A 129 13.21 0.85 9.76
N ARG A 130 14.09 0.23 8.96
CA ARG A 130 13.75 -0.98 8.19
C ARG A 130 13.24 -2.12 9.07
N HIS A 131 13.71 -2.24 10.32
CA HIS A 131 13.22 -3.25 11.27
C HIS A 131 11.77 -3.03 11.72
N THR A 132 11.25 -1.82 11.54
CA THR A 132 9.86 -1.47 11.83
C THR A 132 9.00 -1.40 10.57
N GLU A 133 9.55 -1.79 9.41
CA GLU A 133 8.83 -1.85 8.14
C GLU A 133 8.46 -3.29 7.82
N THR A 134 7.21 -3.51 7.42
CA THR A 134 6.69 -4.81 7.00
C THR A 134 5.99 -4.65 5.66
N VAL A 135 6.39 -5.45 4.68
CA VAL A 135 5.79 -5.46 3.34
C VAL A 135 5.42 -6.89 2.98
N LYS A 136 4.19 -7.08 2.50
CA LYS A 136 3.64 -8.36 2.04
C LYS A 136 2.73 -8.08 0.85
N ALA A 137 2.38 -9.12 0.09
CA ALA A 137 1.40 -8.98 -0.99
C ALA A 137 0.10 -8.32 -0.48
N GLY A 138 -0.25 -7.15 -1.02
CA GLY A 138 -1.44 -6.38 -0.64
C GLY A 138 -1.39 -5.65 0.70
N TYR A 139 -0.22 -5.56 1.37
CA TYR A 139 -0.10 -4.95 2.69
C TYR A 139 1.26 -4.28 2.91
N TYR A 140 1.22 -3.08 3.47
CA TYR A 140 2.40 -2.34 3.92
C TYR A 140 2.19 -1.81 5.34
N ALA A 141 3.23 -1.83 6.17
CA ALA A 141 3.21 -1.17 7.47
C ALA A 141 4.58 -0.60 7.85
N VAL A 142 4.58 0.51 8.58
CA VAL A 142 5.81 1.15 9.07
C VAL A 142 5.56 1.96 10.34
N HIS A 143 6.57 2.07 11.20
CA HIS A 143 6.59 3.03 12.31
C HIS A 143 7.27 4.35 11.89
N LEU A 144 6.57 5.47 12.02
CA LEU A 144 7.10 6.81 11.77
C LEU A 144 7.78 7.35 13.03
N ASN A 145 9.11 7.21 13.11
CA ASN A 145 9.91 7.53 14.30
C ASN A 145 9.70 8.96 14.81
N ARG A 146 9.52 9.94 13.92
CA ARG A 146 9.40 11.35 14.30
C ARG A 146 8.11 11.64 15.07
N TYR A 147 7.03 10.99 14.68
CA TYR A 147 5.70 11.25 15.23
C TYR A 147 5.21 10.14 16.16
N HIS A 148 5.95 9.03 16.25
CA HIS A 148 5.57 7.83 16.98
C HIS A 148 4.22 7.25 16.51
N ILE A 149 3.98 7.30 15.19
CA ILE A 149 2.72 6.83 14.58
C ILE A 149 2.99 5.53 13.84
N ASP A 150 2.19 4.50 14.12
CA ASP A 150 2.15 3.29 13.28
C ASP A 150 1.21 3.50 12.10
N VAL A 151 1.67 3.11 10.92
CA VAL A 151 0.91 3.20 9.67
C VAL A 151 0.73 1.81 9.10
N GLU A 152 -0.49 1.48 8.70
CA GLU A 152 -0.81 0.26 7.94
C GLU A 152 -1.65 0.63 6.72
N LEU A 153 -1.31 0.03 5.57
CA LEU A 153 -1.91 0.32 4.28
C LEU A 153 -2.36 -0.98 3.61
N THR A 154 -3.51 -0.94 2.95
CA THR A 154 -3.95 -1.98 2.02
C THR A 154 -4.73 -1.36 0.86
N ALA A 155 -4.98 -2.12 -0.19
CA ALA A 155 -5.67 -1.61 -1.37
C ALA A 155 -6.66 -2.63 -1.96
N THR A 156 -7.69 -2.10 -2.61
CA THR A 156 -8.48 -2.83 -3.61
C THR A 156 -8.02 -2.40 -5.01
N LYS A 157 -8.75 -2.80 -6.06
CA LYS A 157 -8.43 -2.39 -7.43
C LYS A 157 -8.37 -0.87 -7.64
N ARG A 158 -9.10 -0.05 -6.88
CA ARG A 158 -9.22 1.41 -7.10
C ARG A 158 -9.32 2.23 -5.81
N VAL A 159 -9.16 1.61 -4.65
CA VAL A 159 -9.31 2.28 -3.35
C VAL A 159 -8.14 1.88 -2.46
N GLY A 160 -7.48 2.88 -1.88
CA GLY A 160 -6.47 2.70 -0.83
C GLY A 160 -7.12 2.86 0.55
N PHE A 161 -6.71 2.03 1.51
CA PHE A 161 -7.13 2.10 2.90
C PHE A 161 -5.92 2.39 3.77
N HIS A 162 -6.08 3.34 4.69
CA HIS A 162 -5.05 3.75 5.65
C HIS A 162 -5.57 3.48 7.06
N LYS A 163 -4.72 2.94 7.92
CA LYS A 163 -4.94 2.87 9.35
C LYS A 163 -3.73 3.52 10.03
N TYR A 164 -4.00 4.52 10.84
CA TYR A 164 -2.98 5.24 11.61
C TYR A 164 -3.24 5.04 13.09
N VAL A 165 -2.23 4.59 13.84
CA VAL A 165 -2.28 4.49 15.30
C VAL A 165 -1.45 5.62 15.87
N PHE A 166 -2.14 6.65 16.35
CA PHE A 166 -1.53 7.79 17.01
C PHE A 166 -1.33 7.52 18.51
N PRO A 167 -0.24 8.01 19.12
CA PRO A 167 -0.19 8.18 20.56
C PRO A 167 -1.23 9.22 21.00
N ALA A 168 -1.62 9.20 22.27
CA ALA A 168 -2.57 10.18 22.81
C ALA A 168 -2.04 11.61 22.58
N SER A 169 -2.81 12.44 21.86
CA SER A 169 -2.41 13.78 21.47
C SER A 169 -3.61 14.63 21.07
N GLU A 170 -3.59 15.91 21.45
CA GLU A 170 -4.56 16.92 20.97
C GLU A 170 -4.13 17.56 19.64
N GLN A 171 -2.96 17.20 19.11
CA GLN A 171 -2.37 17.81 17.92
C GLN A 171 -2.19 16.80 16.77
N ALA A 172 -2.91 15.67 16.82
CA ALA A 172 -2.93 14.68 15.75
C ALA A 172 -3.60 15.24 14.49
N LYS A 173 -2.96 15.06 13.34
CA LYS A 173 -3.45 15.56 12.04
C LYS A 173 -3.10 14.55 10.94
N VAL A 174 -3.88 14.58 9.87
CA VAL A 174 -3.53 13.94 8.60
C VAL A 174 -3.44 15.04 7.56
N ILE A 175 -2.30 15.12 6.87
CA ILE A 175 -2.08 16.08 5.79
C ILE A 175 -2.40 15.40 4.47
N ILE A 176 -3.17 16.07 3.62
CA ILE A 176 -3.37 15.70 2.23
C ILE A 176 -2.57 16.69 1.37
N ASP A 177 -1.64 16.17 0.57
CA ASP A 177 -0.79 16.98 -0.31
C ASP A 177 -0.94 16.52 -1.76
N LEU A 178 -1.47 17.44 -2.59
CA LEU A 178 -1.64 17.26 -4.04
C LEU A 178 -0.49 17.87 -4.84
N LYS A 179 0.41 18.62 -4.19
CA LYS A 179 1.56 19.32 -4.80
C LYS A 179 2.88 18.55 -4.66
N SER A 180 2.92 17.52 -3.84
CA SER A 180 4.02 16.56 -3.84
C SER A 180 4.24 16.01 -5.25
N LYS A 181 5.50 15.78 -5.57
CA LYS A 181 5.95 15.26 -6.86
C LYS A 181 7.18 14.39 -6.68
N LEU A 182 7.50 13.64 -7.73
CA LEU A 182 8.71 12.84 -7.79
C LEU A 182 9.37 13.00 -9.16
N ASN A 183 10.66 13.31 -9.17
CA ASN A 183 11.46 13.37 -10.39
C ASN A 183 10.86 14.31 -11.46
N TRP A 184 10.45 13.74 -12.61
CA TRP A 184 9.99 14.47 -13.78
C TRP A 184 8.50 14.86 -13.73
N ASP A 185 7.74 14.36 -12.76
CA ASP A 185 6.36 14.80 -12.53
C ASP A 185 6.32 16.25 -12.01
N ALA A 186 5.29 16.99 -12.41
CA ALA A 186 5.08 18.37 -12.01
C ALA A 186 3.57 18.68 -11.93
N PRO A 187 3.00 18.88 -10.73
CA PRO A 187 1.61 19.28 -10.59
C PRO A 187 1.43 20.70 -11.13
N VAL A 188 0.43 20.88 -12.00
CA VAL A 188 0.13 22.16 -12.66
C VAL A 188 -1.19 22.77 -12.21
N ASP A 189 -2.13 21.95 -11.76
CA ASP A 189 -3.39 22.40 -11.19
C ASP A 189 -3.86 21.41 -10.13
N THR A 190 -4.29 21.92 -8.98
CA THR A 190 -4.69 21.09 -7.83
C THR A 190 -5.88 21.73 -7.15
N TYR A 191 -6.87 20.91 -6.83
CA TYR A 191 -8.07 21.35 -6.13
C TYR A 191 -8.41 20.34 -5.04
N LEU A 192 -8.83 20.85 -3.88
CA LEU A 192 -9.26 20.06 -2.75
C LEU A 192 -10.37 20.80 -2.03
N VAL A 193 -11.45 20.10 -1.71
CA VAL A 193 -12.62 20.64 -1.01
C VAL A 193 -13.09 19.65 0.05
N LEU A 194 -13.46 20.19 1.20
CA LEU A 194 -14.16 19.44 2.24
C LEU A 194 -15.65 19.44 1.87
N GLU A 195 -16.16 18.28 1.49
CA GLU A 195 -17.56 18.11 1.09
C GLU A 195 -18.48 18.04 2.33
N ASP A 196 -18.03 17.34 3.36
CA ASP A 196 -18.71 17.18 4.64
C ASP A 196 -17.71 16.87 5.77
N GLU A 197 -18.19 16.53 6.97
CA GLU A 197 -17.36 16.25 8.16
C GLU A 197 -16.37 15.08 7.99
N SER A 198 -16.55 14.25 6.96
CA SER A 198 -15.78 13.01 6.75
C SER A 198 -15.28 12.81 5.32
N THR A 199 -15.70 13.66 4.39
CA THR A 199 -15.43 13.50 2.95
C THR A 199 -14.65 14.68 2.40
N VAL A 200 -13.53 14.38 1.75
CA VAL A 200 -12.74 15.33 0.96
C VAL A 200 -12.75 14.86 -0.49
N SER A 201 -12.98 15.78 -1.42
CA SER A 201 -12.86 15.53 -2.86
C SER A 201 -11.86 16.49 -3.50
N GLY A 202 -11.40 16.16 -4.70
CA GLY A 202 -10.41 16.99 -5.36
C GLY A 202 -9.90 16.39 -6.67
N TYR A 203 -8.94 17.09 -7.26
CA TYR A 203 -8.19 16.60 -8.42
C TYR A 203 -6.76 17.12 -8.39
N ARG A 204 -5.91 16.44 -9.15
CA ARG A 204 -4.54 16.83 -9.46
C ARG A 204 -4.32 16.65 -10.95
N HIS A 205 -3.93 17.71 -11.63
CA HIS A 205 -3.40 17.65 -12.98
C HIS A 205 -1.89 17.85 -12.91
N SER A 206 -1.14 17.02 -13.61
CA SER A 206 0.30 17.13 -13.72
C SER A 206 0.77 17.09 -15.17
N LYS A 207 2.01 17.49 -15.37
CA LYS A 207 2.80 17.23 -16.57
C LYS A 207 4.02 16.44 -16.16
N GLY A 208 4.49 15.54 -17.01
CA GLY A 208 5.69 14.77 -16.71
C GLY A 208 6.16 13.99 -17.91
N TRP A 209 6.44 12.71 -17.69
CA TRP A 209 6.73 11.78 -18.77
C TRP A 209 5.47 11.55 -19.63
N ALA A 210 4.31 11.42 -19.00
CA ALA A 210 3.03 11.59 -19.69
C ALA A 210 2.76 13.08 -19.95
N ASN A 211 2.52 13.45 -21.21
CA ASN A 211 2.37 14.85 -21.64
C ASN A 211 1.17 15.04 -22.60
N ASN A 212 0.16 14.18 -22.48
CA ASN A 212 -1.04 14.25 -23.30
C ASN A 212 -2.17 14.96 -22.57
#